data_AF-A0A2C1JSW2-F1
#
_entry.id   AF-A0A2C1JSW2-F1
#
_cell.length_a   1.000
_cell.length_b   1.000
_cell.length_c   1.000
_cell.angle_alpha   90.00
_cell.angle_beta   90.00
_cell.angle_gamma   90.00
#
_symmetry.space_group_name_H-M   'P 1'
#
loop_
_entity.id
_entity.type
_entity.pdbx_description
1 polymer ?
#
loop_
_entity_poly.entity_id
_entity_poly.type
_entity_poly.pdbx_seq_one_letter_code
_entity_poly.pdbx_strand_id
1 'polypeptide(L)' 'MNQEKLLADELSKMIEEDQIPLSIAEDIHEISGSLRSGNMSLNDLKGKDEFIEKAINEAKSRLHM' A
#
# COMPACT_ATOMS: atom_id res chain seq x y z
N MET A 1 6.46 -13.01 10.20
CA MET A 1 5.86 -11.67 9.94
C MET A 1 5.26 -11.73 8.55
N ASN A 2 4.03 -11.27 8.34
CA ASN A 2 3.38 -11.39 7.03
C ASN A 2 3.75 -10.17 6.16
N GLN A 3 4.28 -10.39 4.96
CA GLN A 3 4.76 -9.32 4.07
C GLN A 3 3.63 -8.37 3.68
N GLU A 4 2.42 -8.88 3.50
CA GLU A 4 1.20 -8.12 3.24
C GLU A 4 0.85 -7.20 4.40
N LYS A 5 0.98 -7.67 5.65
CA LYS A 5 0.70 -6.86 6.84
C LYS A 5 1.73 -5.75 7.00
N LEU A 6 3.00 -6.04 6.75
CA LEU A 6 4.07 -5.03 6.75
C LEU A 6 3.82 -3.93 5.74
N LEU A 7 3.47 -4.31 4.51
CA LEU A 7 3.14 -3.34 3.46
C LEU A 7 1.88 -2.53 3.81
N ALA A 8 0.86 -3.18 4.37
CA ALA A 8 -0.35 -2.50 4.82
C ALA A 8 -0.06 -1.45 5.91
N ASP A 9 0.79 -1.78 6.87
CA ASP A 9 1.20 -0.86 7.94
C ASP A 9 1.99 0.33 7.37
N GLU A 10 2.93 0.10 6.46
CA GLU A 10 3.71 1.18 5.85
C GLU A 10 2.84 2.09 4.96
N LEU A 11 1.92 1.53 4.17
CA LEU A 11 0.96 2.33 3.40
C LEU A 11 0.06 3.18 4.29
N SER A 12 -0.38 2.63 5.43
CA SER A 12 -1.17 3.38 6.41
C SER A 12 -0.37 4.55 7.00
N LYS A 13 0.89 4.30 7.35
CA LYS A 13 1.82 5.32 7.84
C LYS A 13 2.08 6.42 6.79
N MET A 14 2.25 6.06 5.53
CA MET A 14 2.43 7.05 4.45
C MET A 14 1.21 7.95 4.26
N ILE A 15 -0.01 7.44 4.51
CA ILE A 15 -1.23 8.26 4.55
C ILE A 15 -1.18 9.24 5.72
N GLU A 16 -0.86 8.75 6.93
CA GLU A 16 -0.77 9.58 8.14
C GLU A 16 0.31 10.68 8.06
N GLU A 17 1.37 10.43 7.29
CA GLU A 17 2.46 11.37 7.05
C GLU A 17 2.23 12.31 5.85
N ASP A 18 1.02 12.34 5.27
CA ASP A 18 0.64 13.14 4.08
C ASP A 18 1.53 12.87 2.85
N GLN A 19 2.07 11.66 2.72
CA GLN A 19 2.95 11.26 1.60
C GLN A 19 2.20 10.58 0.46
N ILE A 20 0.89 10.37 0.64
CA ILE A 20 -0.01 9.86 -0.39
C ILE A 20 -0.87 11.03 -0.90
N PRO A 21 -0.92 11.29 -2.22
CA PRO A 21 -1.81 12.28 -2.79
C PRO A 21 -3.27 11.99 -2.39
N LEU A 22 -4.01 13.03 -1.99
CA LEU A 22 -5.42 12.91 -1.60
C LEU A 22 -6.29 12.21 -2.65
N SER A 23 -5.96 12.37 -3.93
CA SER A 23 -6.67 11.74 -5.05
C SER A 23 -6.62 10.21 -5.07
N ILE A 24 -5.65 9.59 -4.39
CA ILE A 24 -5.49 8.13 -4.30
C ILE A 24 -5.50 7.63 -2.84
N ALA A 25 -5.68 8.52 -1.86
CA ALA A 25 -5.56 8.17 -0.45
C ALA A 25 -6.61 7.14 -0.02
N GLU A 26 -7.84 7.25 -0.54
CA GLU A 26 -8.92 6.30 -0.30
C GLU A 26 -8.59 4.91 -0.91
N ASP A 27 -8.11 4.87 -2.15
CA ASP A 27 -7.69 3.62 -2.80
C ASP A 27 -6.56 2.93 -2.02
N ILE A 28 -5.56 3.69 -1.56
CA ILE A 28 -4.44 3.15 -0.78
C ILE A 28 -4.93 2.67 0.59
N HIS A 29 -5.90 3.35 1.21
CA HIS A 29 -6.52 2.91 2.46
C HIS A 29 -7.31 1.60 2.28
N GLU A 30 -8.07 1.45 1.18
CA GLU A 30 -8.75 0.19 0.88
C GLU A 30 -7.77 -0.96 0.62
N ILE A 31 -6.68 -0.69 -0.12
CA ILE A 31 -5.62 -1.65 -0.39
C ILE A 31 -4.95 -2.08 0.92
N SER A 32 -4.61 -1.14 1.79
CA SER A 32 -3.98 -1.46 3.09
C SER A 32 -4.91 -2.30 3.96
N GLY A 33 -6.21 -1.98 4.02
CA GLY A 33 -7.23 -2.78 4.72
C GLY A 33 -7.36 -4.20 4.15
N SER A 34 -7.34 -4.33 2.83
CA SER A 34 -7.45 -5.61 2.12
C SER A 34 -6.22 -6.50 2.33
N LEU A 35 -5.02 -5.92 2.31
CA LEU A 35 -3.76 -6.61 2.63
C LEU A 35 -3.71 -7.05 4.09
N ARG A 36 -4.15 -6.19 5.02
CA ARG A 36 -4.17 -6.46 6.47
C ARG A 36 -5.11 -7.62 6.82
N SER A 37 -6.26 -7.67 6.18
CA SER A 37 -7.29 -8.71 6.35
C SER A 37 -6.97 -10.02 5.63
N GLY A 38 -6.01 -10.01 4.69
CA GLY A 38 -5.66 -11.18 3.87
C GLY A 38 -6.63 -11.42 2.71
N ASN A 39 -7.52 -10.47 2.42
CA ASN A 39 -8.40 -10.49 1.26
C ASN A 39 -7.66 -10.16 -0.05
N MET A 40 -6.45 -9.61 0.06
CA MET A 40 -5.58 -9.26 -1.05
C MET A 40 -4.16 -9.72 -0.74
N SER A 41 -3.45 -10.18 -1.77
CA SER A 41 -2.02 -10.54 -1.71
C SER A 41 -1.16 -9.54 -2.47
N LEU A 42 0.16 -9.60 -2.28
CA LEU A 42 1.10 -8.76 -3.02
C LEU A 42 1.04 -8.94 -4.54
N ASN A 43 0.57 -10.09 -5.02
CA ASN A 43 0.44 -10.37 -6.45
C ASN A 43 -0.73 -9.61 -7.08
N ASP A 44 -1.77 -9.30 -6.30
CA ASP A 44 -2.98 -8.59 -6.74
C ASP A 44 -2.76 -7.08 -6.88
N LEU A 45 -1.60 -6.59 -6.46
CA LEU A 45 -1.19 -5.18 -6.55
C LEU A 45 -0.66 -4.79 -7.94
N LYS A 46 -0.46 -5.76 -8.83
CA LYS A 46 0.06 -5.51 -10.19
C LYS A 46 -1.04 -5.01 -11.11
N GLY A 47 -0.71 -4.04 -11.96
CA GLY A 47 -1.64 -3.48 -12.94
C GLY A 47 -2.65 -2.51 -12.32
N LYS A 48 -2.31 -1.93 -11.16
CA LYS A 48 -3.05 -0.79 -10.60
C LYS A 48 -2.71 0.47 -11.40
N ASP A 49 -3.46 1.53 -11.15
CA ASP A 49 -3.15 2.86 -11.68
C ASP A 49 -1.69 3.28 -11.35
N GLU A 50 -1.07 4.05 -12.23
CA GLU A 50 0.34 4.44 -12.12
C GLU A 50 0.68 5.16 -10.80
N PHE A 51 -0.24 5.95 -10.26
CA PHE A 51 -0.05 6.67 -9.01
C PHE A 51 -0.13 5.72 -7.81
N ILE A 52 -1.04 4.75 -7.87
CA ILE A 52 -1.18 3.69 -6.85
C ILE A 52 0.06 2.79 -6.87
N GLU A 53 0.51 2.36 -8.04
CA GLU A 53 1.71 1.54 -8.17
C GLU A 53 2.95 2.28 -7.64
N LYS A 54 3.07 3.57 -7.91
CA LYS A 54 4.17 4.39 -7.37
C LYS A 54 4.16 4.41 -5.84
N ALA A 55 3.01 4.65 -5.22
CA ALA A 55 2.88 4.65 -3.76
C ALA A 55 3.23 3.28 -3.16
N ILE A 56 2.74 2.19 -3.76
CA ILE A 56 3.05 0.81 -3.34
C ILE A 56 4.55 0.52 -3.46
N ASN A 57 5.17 0.91 -4.57
CA ASN A 57 6.59 0.68 -4.79
C ASN A 57 7.47 1.50 -3.83
N GLU A 58 7.05 2.71 -3.50
CA GLU A 58 7.72 3.53 -2.49
C GLU A 58 7.65 2.87 -1.10
N ALA A 59 6.47 2.40 -0.69
CA ALA A 59 6.31 1.64 0.55
C ALA A 59 7.18 0.38 0.58
N LYS A 60 7.21 -0.39 -0.51
CA LYS A 60 8.10 -1.57 -0.64
C LYS A 60 9.57 -1.20 -0.53
N SER A 61 9.99 -0.10 -1.16
CA SER A 61 11.37 0.38 -1.09
C SER A 61 11.79 0.73 0.34
N ARG A 62 10.90 1.31 1.16
CA ARG A 62 11.15 1.62 2.57
C ARG A 62 11.27 0.37 3.44
N LEU A 63 10.55 -0.67 3.07
CA LEU A 63 10.57 -1.97 3.74
C LEU A 63 11.68 -2.91 3.22
N HIS A 64 12.46 -2.50 2.21
CA HIS A 64 13.45 -3.31 1.53
C HIS A 64 12.87 -4.63 0.94
N MET A 65 11.70 -4.52 0.31
CA MET A 65 10.94 -5.62 -0.30
C MET A 65 11.05 -5.68 -1.83
#